data_AF-A0A523VC50-F1
#
_entry.id   AF-A0A523VC50-F1
#
_cell.length_a   1.000
_cell.length_b   1.000
_cell.length_c   1.000
_cell.angle_alpha   90.00
_cell.angle_beta   90.00
_cell.angle_gamma   90.00
#
_symmetry.space_group_name_H-M   'P 1'
#
loop_
_entity.id
_entity.type
_entity.pdbx_description
1 polymer ?
#
loop_
_entity_poly.entity_id
_entity_poly.type
_entity_poly.pdbx_seq_one_letter_code
_entity_poly.pdbx_strand_id
1 'polypeptide(L)'
;MVRASLDARLEQKEGVGVTVYDLEFVGEYRLSHSGESTVTVQLLFAFPPNLQTLHAVTFLVDGEEPEDVGYSTSGISWWAELYPGTQHDVAVSYKAGGASSFTYALHQNRRTDVDASVVISGVVGTEVPDHALPPTAEESTEEGYVLTWAYTGLIADRNIQITLPTQLSFAQRVAALQEDFQVMAGLAPFLVGLFLASLAGVLDLGGIRLKLEGYLLAGFGIALFYPLLTFLSGLAGVGIAAPIAVLVIAGLLQVFPGLAVGWRRVRFQLAWLAVIFLGFFSLGVISPWRGLALTGGALLLVGTFMLLYARRRAAERTKPDAGEGVGTDESDEGAEGSAAAK
;
A
#
# COMPACT_ATOMS: atom_id res chain seq x y z
N MET A 1 8.05 39.67 6.30
CA MET A 1 6.92 38.78 6.01
C MET A 1 7.29 37.90 4.83
N VAL A 2 6.92 36.62 4.82
CA VAL A 2 7.17 35.71 3.68
C VAL A 2 5.85 35.08 3.25
N ARG A 3 5.56 35.08 1.95
CA ARG A 3 4.40 34.42 1.37
C ARG A 3 4.83 33.58 0.17
N ALA A 4 4.37 32.34 0.14
CA ALA A 4 4.52 31.46 -1.00
C ALA A 4 3.16 30.91 -1.42
N SER A 5 2.83 31.00 -2.70
CA SER A 5 1.65 30.38 -3.29
C SER A 5 2.09 29.29 -4.25
N LEU A 6 1.62 28.07 -4.03
CA LEU A 6 1.92 26.90 -4.85
C LEU A 6 0.64 26.44 -5.53
N ASP A 7 0.57 26.61 -6.85
CA ASP A 7 -0.46 26.01 -7.67
C ASP A 7 0.04 24.64 -8.17
N ALA A 8 -0.41 23.58 -7.51
CA ALA A 8 0.10 22.23 -7.70
C ALA A 8 -0.82 21.39 -8.60
N ARG A 9 -0.20 20.60 -9.48
CA ARG A 9 -0.87 19.67 -10.39
C ARG A 9 -0.14 18.35 -10.46
N LEU A 10 -0.91 17.28 -10.66
CA LEU A 10 -0.36 15.96 -10.87
C LEU A 10 0.04 15.79 -12.35
N GLU A 11 1.32 15.55 -12.60
CA GLU A 11 1.81 15.21 -13.93
C GLU A 11 2.32 13.76 -13.98
N GLN A 12 2.00 13.07 -15.06
CA GLN A 12 2.48 11.71 -15.29
C GLN A 12 3.74 11.77 -16.17
N LYS A 13 4.90 11.55 -15.57
CA LYS A 13 6.19 11.43 -16.28
C LYS A 13 6.68 9.98 -16.20
N GLU A 14 6.91 9.35 -17.35
CA GLU A 14 7.47 7.99 -17.45
C GLU A 14 6.69 6.95 -16.61
N GLY A 15 5.38 7.12 -16.49
CA GLY A 15 4.51 6.25 -15.68
C GLY A 15 4.50 6.56 -14.18
N VAL A 16 5.28 7.53 -13.69
CA VAL A 16 5.31 8.06 -12.32
C VAL A 16 4.43 9.31 -12.23
N GLY A 17 3.53 9.34 -11.24
CA GLY A 17 2.77 10.54 -10.91
C GLY A 17 3.61 11.45 -10.02
N VAL A 18 4.16 12.53 -10.57
CA VAL A 18 4.90 13.54 -9.83
C VAL A 18 4.02 14.77 -9.69
N THR A 19 3.96 15.33 -8.49
CA THR A 19 3.30 16.62 -8.30
C THR A 19 4.29 17.72 -8.64
N VAL A 20 3.95 18.51 -9.65
CA VAL A 20 4.67 19.73 -10.02
C VAL A 20 3.85 20.93 -9.58
N TYR A 21 4.50 22.07 -9.37
CA TYR A 21 3.81 23.29 -8.97
C TYR A 21 4.43 24.53 -9.61
N ASP A 22 3.58 25.52 -9.84
CA ASP A 22 4.00 26.88 -10.12
C ASP A 22 4.01 27.67 -8.80
N LEU A 23 5.18 28.22 -8.46
CA LEU A 23 5.44 28.99 -7.26
C LEU A 23 5.36 30.48 -7.57
N GLU A 24 4.63 31.21 -6.74
CA GLU A 24 4.75 32.66 -6.59
C GLU A 24 5.28 32.96 -5.20
N PHE A 25 6.51 33.48 -5.14
CA PHE A 25 7.20 33.80 -3.90
C PHE A 25 7.26 35.32 -3.71
N VAL A 26 6.96 35.77 -2.49
CA VAL A 26 7.14 37.15 -2.04
C VAL A 26 7.76 37.14 -0.65
N GLY A 27 8.91 37.79 -0.50
CA GLY A 27 9.62 37.93 0.77
C GLY A 27 9.94 39.39 1.04
N GLU A 28 9.50 39.88 2.19
CA GLU A 28 9.81 41.21 2.72
C GLU A 28 10.70 41.07 3.95
N TYR A 29 11.86 41.71 3.87
CA TYR A 29 12.91 41.65 4.88
C TYR A 29 13.23 43.05 5.36
N ARG A 30 13.45 43.18 6.66
CA ARG A 30 13.87 44.43 7.26
C ARG A 30 15.32 44.34 7.65
N LEU A 31 16.14 45.18 7.04
CA LEU A 31 17.55 45.32 7.36
C LEU A 31 17.70 46.52 8.29
N SER A 32 18.30 46.31 9.46
CA SER A 32 18.55 47.38 10.43
C SER A 32 19.98 47.32 10.91
N HIS A 33 20.69 48.45 10.91
CA HIS A 33 22.04 48.56 11.45
C HIS A 33 22.05 49.36 12.75
N SER A 34 22.39 48.69 13.86
CA SER A 34 22.49 49.30 15.19
C SER A 34 23.93 49.65 15.60
N GLY A 35 24.90 49.55 14.68
CA GLY A 35 26.29 49.88 14.95
C GLY A 35 26.56 51.39 14.89
N GLU A 36 27.69 51.81 15.46
CA GLU A 36 28.08 53.23 15.52
C GLU A 36 28.86 53.73 14.30
N SER A 37 29.33 52.81 13.45
CA SER A 37 30.08 53.12 12.22
C SER A 37 29.36 52.63 10.97
N THR A 38 29.53 53.36 9.87
CA THR A 38 29.07 52.94 8.54
C THR A 38 29.73 51.61 8.15
N VAL A 39 28.93 50.68 7.61
CA VAL A 39 29.41 49.38 7.13
C VAL A 39 28.90 49.10 5.73
N THR A 40 29.76 48.51 4.90
CA THR A 40 29.36 47.98 3.60
C THR A 40 29.07 46.49 3.75
N VAL A 41 27.86 46.07 3.40
CA VAL A 41 27.42 44.67 3.50
C VAL A 41 27.00 44.14 2.14
N GLN A 42 27.26 42.87 1.89
CA GLN A 42 26.71 42.15 0.75
C GLN A 42 25.46 41.41 1.18
N LEU A 43 24.31 41.74 0.59
CA LEU A 43 23.14 40.88 0.63
C LEU A 43 23.26 39.82 -0.46
N LEU A 44 23.02 38.57 -0.08
CA LEU A 44 22.88 37.44 -1.00
C LEU A 44 21.57 36.73 -0.72
N PHE A 45 20.66 36.75 -1.68
CA PHE A 45 19.45 35.95 -1.70
C PHE A 45 19.67 34.76 -2.63
N ALA A 46 19.91 33.57 -2.09
CA ALA A 46 20.15 32.37 -2.89
C ALA A 46 18.83 31.79 -3.40
N PHE A 47 18.77 31.46 -4.69
CA PHE A 47 17.66 30.68 -5.23
C PHE A 47 17.83 29.19 -4.93
N PRO A 48 16.73 28.43 -4.83
CA PRO A 48 16.79 26.98 -4.71
C PRO A 48 17.56 26.34 -5.89
N PRO A 49 18.42 25.33 -5.65
CA PRO A 49 19.28 24.76 -6.69
C PRO A 49 18.54 23.95 -7.76
N ASN A 50 17.27 23.57 -7.52
CA ASN A 50 16.50 22.64 -8.35
C ASN A 50 15.27 23.29 -9.02
N LEU A 51 15.30 24.61 -9.26
CA LEU A 51 14.21 25.27 -9.98
C LEU A 51 14.21 24.84 -11.45
N GLN A 52 13.07 24.39 -11.96
CA GLN A 52 12.91 24.05 -13.39
C GLN A 52 12.80 25.31 -14.25
N THR A 53 12.12 26.33 -13.73
CA THR A 53 11.95 27.64 -14.36
C THR A 53 12.10 28.72 -13.30
N LEU A 54 12.61 29.89 -13.70
CA LEU A 54 12.70 31.08 -12.87
C LEU A 54 12.42 32.30 -13.75
N HIS A 55 11.43 33.10 -13.38
CA HIS A 55 11.00 34.28 -14.14
C HIS A 55 10.32 35.30 -13.22
N ALA A 56 10.06 36.51 -13.75
CA ALA A 56 9.47 37.61 -13.00
C ALA A 56 10.20 37.90 -11.66
N VAL A 57 11.53 37.84 -11.69
CA VAL A 57 12.37 38.16 -10.54
C VAL A 57 12.38 39.66 -10.34
N THR A 58 12.18 40.11 -9.10
CA THR A 58 12.23 41.52 -8.72
C THR A 58 12.92 41.65 -7.37
N PHE A 59 13.80 42.63 -7.26
CA PHE A 59 14.47 43.02 -6.02
C PHE A 59 14.28 44.51 -5.81
N LEU A 60 13.61 44.90 -4.74
CA LEU A 60 13.35 46.30 -4.39
C LEU A 60 13.98 46.61 -3.03
N VAL A 61 14.56 47.78 -2.92
CA VAL A 61 15.03 48.38 -1.67
C VAL A 61 14.27 49.69 -1.50
N ASP A 62 13.53 49.82 -0.41
CA ASP A 62 12.67 50.97 -0.11
C ASP A 62 11.67 51.30 -1.24
N GLY A 63 11.26 50.27 -2.00
CA GLY A 63 10.29 50.37 -3.09
C GLY A 63 10.88 50.58 -4.49
N GLU A 64 12.20 50.78 -4.61
CA GLU A 64 12.87 51.01 -5.89
C GLU A 64 13.93 49.92 -6.17
N GLU A 65 14.15 49.60 -7.45
CA GLU A 65 15.18 48.65 -7.85
C GLU A 65 16.56 49.35 -7.86
N PRO A 66 17.55 48.89 -7.08
CA PRO A 66 18.87 49.51 -7.04
C PRO A 66 19.62 49.32 -8.36
N GLU A 67 20.43 50.31 -8.77
CA GLU A 67 21.21 50.23 -10.01
C GLU A 67 22.27 49.11 -10.00
N ASP A 68 22.83 48.79 -8.83
CA ASP A 68 23.93 47.82 -8.66
C ASP A 68 23.47 46.41 -8.24
N VAL A 69 22.22 46.03 -8.56
CA VAL A 69 21.73 44.69 -8.27
C VAL A 69 22.27 43.67 -9.28
N GLY A 70 22.86 42.59 -8.78
CA GLY A 70 23.33 41.45 -9.56
C GLY A 70 22.31 40.33 -9.58
N TYR A 71 21.82 39.97 -10.76
CA TYR A 71 20.94 38.81 -10.96
C TYR A 71 21.69 37.63 -11.57
N SER A 72 21.46 36.44 -11.02
CA SER A 72 22.01 35.18 -11.53
C SER A 72 21.03 34.04 -11.35
N THR A 73 21.28 32.90 -11.99
CA THR A 73 20.51 31.67 -11.75
C THR A 73 20.71 31.12 -10.33
N SER A 74 21.78 31.52 -9.65
CA SER A 74 22.08 31.11 -8.27
C SER A 74 21.45 32.02 -7.20
N GLY A 75 21.00 33.22 -7.57
CA GLY A 75 20.51 34.18 -6.60
C GLY A 75 20.63 35.65 -7.03
N ILE A 76 20.25 36.52 -6.11
CA ILE A 76 20.35 37.98 -6.20
C ILE A 76 21.45 38.44 -5.26
N SER A 77 22.33 39.31 -5.71
CA SER A 77 23.37 39.93 -4.89
C SER A 77 23.33 41.43 -4.97
N TRP A 78 23.44 42.12 -3.84
CA TRP A 78 23.47 43.58 -3.80
C TRP A 78 24.40 44.06 -2.68
N TRP A 79 25.11 45.17 -2.91
CA TRP A 79 25.97 45.80 -1.92
C TRP A 79 25.27 47.01 -1.33
N ALA A 80 25.15 47.05 0.00
CA ALA A 80 24.49 48.12 0.74
C ALA A 80 25.50 48.83 1.63
N GLU A 81 25.49 50.17 1.62
CA GLU A 81 26.12 50.97 2.68
C GLU A 81 25.08 51.26 3.77
N LEU A 82 25.33 50.76 4.98
CA LEU A 82 24.44 50.95 6.12
C LEU A 82 25.03 51.98 7.07
N TYR A 83 24.36 53.14 7.17
CA TYR A 83 24.69 54.15 8.17
C TYR A 83 24.10 53.79 9.54
N PRO A 84 24.71 54.23 10.64
CA PRO A 84 24.18 54.03 12.00
C PRO A 84 22.70 54.43 12.13
N GLY A 85 21.86 53.51 12.60
CA GLY A 85 20.44 53.75 12.81
C GLY A 85 19.56 53.70 11.55
N THR A 86 20.13 53.36 10.39
CA THR A 86 19.36 53.22 9.15
C THR A 86 18.61 51.90 9.11
N GLN A 87 17.44 51.95 8.48
CA GLN A 87 16.62 50.79 8.20
C GLN A 87 16.26 50.79 6.71
N HIS A 88 16.38 49.64 6.06
CA HIS A 88 15.94 49.42 4.70
C HIS A 88 14.91 48.30 4.67
N ASP A 89 13.83 48.50 3.93
CA ASP A 89 12.86 47.45 3.64
C ASP A 89 13.21 46.84 2.27
N VAL A 90 13.55 45.56 2.27
CA VAL A 90 13.97 44.80 1.09
C VAL A 90 12.86 43.85 0.69
N ALA A 91 12.37 43.98 -0.54
CA ALA A 91 11.37 43.08 -1.09
C ALA A 91 11.96 42.24 -2.22
N VAL A 92 11.71 40.93 -2.16
CA VAL A 92 12.11 39.95 -3.16
C VAL A 92 10.87 39.22 -3.64
N SER A 93 10.63 39.21 -4.95
CA SER A 93 9.59 38.38 -5.55
C SER A 93 10.11 37.62 -6.75
N TYR A 94 9.62 36.40 -6.96
CA TYR A 94 9.90 35.63 -8.17
C TYR A 94 8.82 34.58 -8.42
N LYS A 95 8.75 34.12 -9.67
CA LYS A 95 7.96 32.97 -10.08
C LYS A 95 8.85 31.82 -10.51
N ALA A 96 8.55 30.62 -10.08
CA ALA A 96 9.36 29.45 -10.40
C ALA A 96 8.57 28.16 -10.51
N GLY A 97 9.06 27.20 -11.28
CA GLY A 97 8.51 25.85 -11.38
C GLY A 97 9.26 24.89 -10.47
N GLY A 98 8.54 24.17 -9.60
CA GLY A 98 9.07 23.18 -8.68
C GLY A 98 8.38 21.81 -8.79
N ALA A 99 8.90 20.81 -8.07
CA ALA A 99 8.31 19.47 -8.01
C ALA A 99 8.54 18.81 -6.65
N SER A 100 7.57 18.00 -6.21
CA SER A 100 7.57 17.11 -5.04
C SER A 100 7.70 17.76 -3.66
N SER A 101 8.52 18.79 -3.50
CA SER A 101 8.71 19.46 -2.22
C SER A 101 9.01 20.94 -2.38
N PHE A 102 8.72 21.69 -1.33
CA PHE A 102 9.06 23.09 -1.17
C PHE A 102 9.85 23.28 0.12
N THR A 103 10.93 24.05 0.06
CA THR A 103 11.77 24.33 1.21
C THR A 103 12.10 25.82 1.25
N TYR A 104 11.89 26.45 2.40
CA TYR A 104 12.34 27.80 2.70
C TYR A 104 13.34 27.75 3.85
N ALA A 105 14.59 28.14 3.55
CA ALA A 105 15.68 28.09 4.50
C ALA A 105 15.58 29.25 5.49
N LEU A 106 15.58 28.94 6.79
CA LEU A 106 15.68 29.92 7.86
C LEU A 106 17.14 30.03 8.30
N HIS A 107 17.52 31.22 8.75
CA HIS A 107 18.87 31.40 9.29
C HIS A 107 18.99 30.64 10.61
N GLN A 108 19.96 29.74 10.68
CA GLN A 108 20.14 28.86 11.84
C GLN A 108 20.83 29.59 13.00
N ASN A 109 20.53 29.17 14.23
CA ASN A 109 21.21 29.62 15.44
C ASN A 109 21.16 31.13 15.71
N ARG A 110 20.21 31.86 15.11
CA ARG A 110 19.98 33.28 15.37
C ARG A 110 18.52 33.53 15.73
N ARG A 111 18.32 34.33 16.77
CA ARG A 111 16.98 34.79 17.18
C ARG A 111 16.37 35.65 16.09
N THR A 112 15.24 35.21 15.55
CA THR A 112 14.53 35.88 14.45
C THR A 112 13.03 35.79 14.66
N ASP A 113 12.30 36.83 14.28
CA ASP A 113 10.84 36.79 14.18
C ASP A 113 10.46 36.22 12.81
N VAL A 114 9.63 35.18 12.79
CA VAL A 114 9.20 34.50 11.57
C VAL A 114 7.72 34.74 11.39
N ASP A 115 7.38 35.38 10.27
CA ASP A 115 6.02 35.54 9.78
C ASP A 115 6.01 35.03 8.34
N ALA A 116 5.56 33.79 8.17
CA ALA A 116 5.52 33.09 6.90
C ALA A 116 4.15 32.42 6.67
N SER A 117 3.66 32.48 5.43
CA SER A 117 2.45 31.80 5.01
C SER A 117 2.69 31.07 3.69
N VAL A 118 2.30 29.80 3.64
CA VAL A 118 2.36 28.98 2.44
C VAL A 118 0.94 28.52 2.09
N VAL A 119 0.48 28.91 0.90
CA VAL A 119 -0.81 28.52 0.34
C VAL A 119 -0.56 27.48 -0.74
N ILE A 120 -1.28 26.36 -0.67
CA ILE A 120 -1.15 25.24 -1.59
C ILE A 120 -2.52 24.98 -2.17
N SER A 121 -2.63 24.96 -3.50
CA SER A 121 -3.87 24.70 -4.23
C SER A 121 -3.71 23.54 -5.20
N GLY A 122 -4.80 22.87 -5.56
CA GLY A 122 -4.86 21.87 -6.63
C GLY A 122 -4.49 20.44 -6.23
N VAL A 123 -3.99 20.21 -5.01
CA VAL A 123 -3.71 18.87 -4.47
C VAL A 123 -4.12 18.74 -3.01
N VAL A 124 -4.54 17.53 -2.63
CA VAL A 124 -4.95 17.15 -1.26
C VAL A 124 -3.98 16.10 -0.72
N GLY A 125 -3.66 16.14 0.58
CA GLY A 125 -2.70 15.21 1.20
C GLY A 125 -1.27 15.72 1.24
N THR A 126 -1.09 17.03 1.41
CA THR A 126 0.22 17.62 1.71
C THR A 126 0.64 17.26 3.14
N GLU A 127 1.92 16.97 3.34
CA GLU A 127 2.47 16.66 4.66
C GLU A 127 3.64 17.59 5.01
N VAL A 128 3.72 17.98 6.29
CA VAL A 128 4.88 18.65 6.87
C VAL A 128 5.78 17.58 7.50
N PRO A 129 7.02 17.35 7.00
CA PRO A 129 7.90 16.33 7.55
C PRO A 129 8.25 16.56 9.03
N ASP A 130 8.48 15.48 9.79
CA ASP A 130 8.82 15.55 11.23
C ASP A 130 10.08 16.36 11.55
N HIS A 131 10.96 16.55 10.56
CA HIS A 131 12.21 17.31 10.67
C HIS A 131 12.06 18.77 10.23
N ALA A 132 10.89 19.17 9.72
CA ALA A 132 10.58 20.55 9.38
C ALA A 132 10.18 21.36 10.62
N LEU A 133 10.17 22.69 10.48
CA LEU A 133 9.57 23.58 11.46
C LEU A 133 8.04 23.43 11.39
N PRO A 134 7.37 23.02 12.48
CA PRO A 134 5.93 22.84 12.48
C PRO A 134 5.19 24.17 12.26
N PRO A 135 4.05 24.18 11.56
CA PRO A 135 3.22 25.37 11.42
C PRO A 135 2.57 25.74 12.76
N THR A 136 2.34 27.03 12.97
CA THR A 136 1.55 27.54 14.11
C THR A 136 0.05 27.43 13.87
N ALA A 137 -0.38 27.43 12.61
CA ALA A 137 -1.76 27.22 12.21
C ALA A 137 -1.81 26.47 10.87
N GLU A 138 -2.78 25.58 10.75
CA GLU A 138 -3.08 24.80 9.56
C GLU A 138 -4.58 24.88 9.30
N GLU A 139 -4.94 25.35 8.10
CA GLU A 139 -6.32 25.44 7.65
C GLU A 139 -6.48 24.63 6.37
N SER A 140 -7.41 23.68 6.39
CA SER A 140 -7.82 22.95 5.20
C SER A 140 -8.95 23.72 4.49
N THR A 141 -8.78 23.95 3.19
CA THR A 141 -9.79 24.57 2.32
C THR A 141 -10.31 23.53 1.33
N GLU A 142 -11.39 23.83 0.59
CA GLU A 142 -11.97 22.90 -0.39
C GLU A 142 -10.98 22.55 -1.52
N GLU A 143 -10.04 23.45 -1.83
CA GLU A 143 -9.11 23.34 -2.96
C GLU A 143 -7.64 23.14 -2.55
N GLY A 144 -7.34 23.09 -1.24
CA GLY A 144 -5.98 22.88 -0.74
C GLY A 144 -5.74 23.28 0.72
N TYR A 145 -4.53 23.74 1.04
CA TYR A 145 -4.09 24.01 2.41
C TYR A 145 -3.48 25.40 2.57
N VAL A 146 -3.73 26.01 3.73
CA VAL A 146 -3.03 27.22 4.17
C VAL A 146 -2.26 26.88 5.44
N LEU A 147 -0.93 26.99 5.34
CA LEU A 147 -0.02 26.76 6.45
C LEU A 147 0.60 28.10 6.87
N THR A 148 0.58 28.39 8.17
CA THR A 148 1.08 29.66 8.71
C THR A 148 2.08 29.42 9.83
N TRP A 149 3.18 30.17 9.82
CA TRP A 149 4.22 30.21 10.83
C TRP A 149 4.32 31.64 11.38
N ALA A 150 3.87 31.85 12.61
CA ALA A 150 3.93 33.13 13.32
C ALA A 150 4.69 32.96 14.65
N TYR A 151 6.02 33.06 14.59
CA TYR A 151 6.89 32.94 15.75
C TYR A 151 7.56 34.27 16.10
N THR A 152 7.59 34.61 17.39
CA THR A 152 8.35 35.75 17.91
C THR A 152 9.56 35.24 18.68
N GLY A 153 10.76 35.67 18.30
CA GLY A 153 12.02 35.30 18.93
C GLY A 153 12.44 33.85 18.73
N LEU A 154 12.12 33.25 17.58
CA LEU A 154 12.49 31.87 17.26
C LEU A 154 14.00 31.74 17.08
N ILE A 155 14.57 30.69 17.68
CA ILE A 155 15.90 30.21 17.33
C ILE A 155 15.67 28.92 16.53
N ALA A 156 15.74 29.03 15.21
CA ALA A 156 15.45 27.90 14.33
C ALA A 156 16.65 26.96 14.21
N ASP A 157 16.40 25.67 14.43
CA ASP A 157 17.29 24.54 14.06
C ASP A 157 16.81 23.84 12.78
N ARG A 158 15.60 24.17 12.33
CA ARG A 158 14.88 23.53 11.20
C ARG A 158 14.36 24.56 10.21
N ASN A 159 14.22 24.13 8.97
CA ASN A 159 13.67 24.93 7.88
C ASN A 159 12.16 24.72 7.74
N ILE A 160 11.48 25.64 7.05
CA ILE A 160 10.12 25.39 6.59
C ILE A 160 10.23 24.43 5.41
N GLN A 161 9.58 23.27 5.50
CA GLN A 161 9.60 22.27 4.44
C GLN A 161 8.25 21.60 4.34
N ILE A 162 7.82 21.38 3.10
CA ILE A 162 6.53 20.80 2.76
C ILE A 162 6.76 19.74 1.69
N THR A 163 6.14 18.58 1.85
CA THR A 163 6.14 17.50 0.87
C THR A 163 4.76 17.40 0.24
N LEU A 164 4.73 17.50 -1.08
CA LEU A 164 3.51 17.35 -1.87
C LEU A 164 3.23 15.86 -2.10
N PRO A 165 1.94 15.46 -2.22
CA PRO A 165 1.59 14.07 -2.43
C PRO A 165 2.22 13.55 -3.72
N THR A 166 2.76 12.34 -3.72
CA THR A 166 3.23 11.66 -4.94
C THR A 166 2.38 10.42 -5.19
N GLN A 167 1.98 10.20 -6.44
CA GLN A 167 1.34 8.94 -6.81
C GLN A 167 2.41 7.98 -7.31
N LEU A 168 2.69 6.95 -6.51
CA LEU A 168 3.60 5.86 -6.89
C LEU A 168 3.21 5.31 -8.27
N SER A 169 4.19 5.10 -9.16
CA SER A 169 3.92 4.45 -10.45
C SER A 169 3.43 3.02 -10.27
N PHE A 170 2.79 2.44 -11.30
CA PHE A 170 2.49 1.00 -11.35
C PHE A 170 3.75 0.17 -11.03
N ALA A 171 4.90 0.52 -11.63
CA ALA A 171 6.16 -0.18 -11.41
C ALA A 171 6.66 -0.06 -9.97
N GLN A 172 6.54 1.10 -9.33
CA GLN A 172 6.94 1.31 -7.93
C GLN A 172 5.99 0.65 -6.94
N ARG A 173 4.68 0.62 -7.21
CA ARG A 173 3.72 -0.14 -6.39
C ARG A 173 4.00 -1.64 -6.44
N VAL A 174 4.31 -2.16 -7.62
CA VAL A 174 4.71 -3.57 -7.80
C VAL A 174 6.08 -3.83 -7.13
N ALA A 175 7.05 -2.92 -7.28
CA ALA A 175 8.36 -3.04 -6.65
C ALA A 175 8.30 -3.00 -5.12
N ALA A 176 7.46 -2.14 -4.53
CA ALA A 176 7.24 -2.07 -3.09
C ALA A 176 6.64 -3.37 -2.52
N LEU A 177 5.84 -4.08 -3.33
CA LEU A 177 5.26 -5.37 -2.97
C LEU A 177 6.11 -6.56 -3.43
N GLN A 178 7.26 -6.32 -4.06
CA GLN A 178 8.07 -7.37 -4.69
C GLN A 178 8.61 -8.35 -3.66
N GLU A 179 9.03 -7.88 -2.49
CA GLU A 179 9.51 -8.75 -1.40
C GLU A 179 8.39 -9.71 -0.93
N ASP A 180 7.18 -9.19 -0.75
CA ASP A 180 6.01 -9.98 -0.35
C ASP A 180 5.61 -10.99 -1.45
N PHE A 181 5.62 -10.58 -2.71
CA PHE A 181 5.34 -11.46 -3.84
C PHE A 181 6.43 -12.51 -4.06
N GLN A 182 7.69 -12.22 -3.76
CA GLN A 182 8.79 -13.17 -3.88
C GLN A 182 8.68 -14.29 -2.82
N VAL A 183 8.30 -13.93 -1.59
CA VAL A 183 7.97 -14.91 -0.54
C VAL A 183 6.79 -15.78 -0.97
N MET A 184 5.74 -15.18 -1.56
CA MET A 184 4.61 -15.95 -2.09
C MET A 184 5.00 -16.88 -3.24
N ALA A 185 5.82 -16.42 -4.19
CA ALA A 185 6.26 -17.21 -5.33
C ALA A 185 7.11 -18.42 -4.89
N GLY A 186 7.92 -18.26 -3.84
CA GLY A 186 8.66 -19.36 -3.23
C GLY A 186 7.75 -20.39 -2.55
N LEU A 187 6.67 -19.93 -1.89
CA LEU A 187 5.73 -20.80 -1.17
C LEU A 187 4.63 -21.39 -2.07
N ALA A 188 4.39 -20.80 -3.24
CA ALA A 188 3.39 -21.21 -4.21
C ALA A 188 3.46 -22.70 -4.62
N PRO A 189 4.62 -23.28 -5.00
CA PRO A 189 4.69 -24.70 -5.35
C PRO A 189 4.33 -25.62 -4.17
N PHE A 190 4.69 -25.24 -2.95
CA PHE A 190 4.31 -25.98 -1.74
C PHE A 190 2.79 -25.91 -1.49
N LEU A 191 2.19 -24.72 -1.61
CA LEU A 191 0.75 -24.54 -1.42
C LEU A 191 -0.08 -25.22 -2.52
N VAL A 192 0.36 -25.17 -3.78
CA VAL A 192 -0.25 -25.90 -4.89
C VAL A 192 -0.15 -27.40 -4.65
N GLY A 193 1.01 -27.92 -4.25
CA GLY A 193 1.20 -29.33 -3.91
C GLY A 193 0.31 -29.79 -2.75
N LEU A 194 0.23 -28.98 -1.69
CA LEU A 194 -0.62 -29.25 -0.53
C LEU A 194 -2.12 -29.20 -0.90
N PHE A 195 -2.52 -28.29 -1.78
CA PHE A 195 -3.88 -28.23 -2.30
C PHE A 195 -4.21 -29.48 -3.12
N LEU A 196 -3.32 -29.90 -4.02
CA LEU A 196 -3.51 -31.11 -4.83
C LEU A 196 -3.59 -32.37 -3.96
N ALA A 197 -2.71 -32.50 -2.97
CA ALA A 197 -2.77 -33.59 -1.99
C ALA A 197 -4.07 -33.57 -1.19
N SER A 198 -4.52 -32.38 -0.78
CA SER A 198 -5.78 -32.21 -0.05
C SER A 198 -6.99 -32.55 -0.91
N LEU A 199 -6.99 -32.11 -2.16
CA LEU A 199 -8.01 -32.40 -3.15
C LEU A 199 -8.09 -33.90 -3.43
N ALA A 200 -6.95 -34.55 -3.64
CA ALA A 200 -6.86 -36.00 -3.83
C ALA A 200 -7.40 -36.76 -2.61
N GLY A 201 -7.03 -36.35 -1.40
CA GLY A 201 -7.55 -36.93 -0.16
C GLY A 201 -9.06 -36.79 -0.03
N VAL A 202 -9.61 -35.59 -0.26
CA VAL A 202 -11.07 -35.35 -0.19
C VAL A 202 -11.83 -36.16 -1.23
N LEU A 203 -11.30 -36.29 -2.45
CA LEU A 203 -11.93 -37.05 -3.53
C LEU A 203 -11.85 -38.56 -3.32
N ASP A 204 -10.72 -39.07 -2.83
CA ASP A 204 -10.56 -40.49 -2.49
C ASP A 204 -11.50 -40.88 -1.33
N LEU A 205 -11.58 -40.06 -0.28
CA LEU A 205 -12.56 -40.23 0.79
C LEU A 205 -14.01 -40.11 0.29
N GLY A 206 -14.25 -39.37 -0.79
CA GLY A 206 -15.55 -39.24 -1.45
C GLY A 206 -15.86 -40.35 -2.45
N GLY A 207 -14.94 -41.28 -2.73
CA GLY A 207 -15.10 -42.36 -3.71
C GLY A 207 -15.05 -41.90 -5.18
N ILE A 208 -14.61 -40.66 -5.44
CA ILE A 208 -14.59 -40.07 -6.79
C ILE A 208 -13.15 -40.10 -7.31
N ARG A 209 -12.93 -40.76 -8.45
CA ARG A 209 -11.62 -40.78 -9.11
C ARG A 209 -11.58 -39.75 -10.22
N LEU A 210 -10.87 -38.65 -10.02
CA LEU A 210 -10.50 -37.74 -11.10
C LEU A 210 -9.35 -38.34 -11.92
N LYS A 211 -9.36 -38.11 -13.24
CA LYS A 211 -8.21 -38.35 -14.10
C LYS A 211 -7.10 -37.35 -13.79
N LEU A 212 -5.85 -37.69 -14.10
CA LEU A 212 -4.67 -36.83 -13.90
C LEU A 212 -4.86 -35.42 -14.50
N GLU A 213 -5.52 -35.34 -15.65
CA GLU A 213 -5.89 -34.09 -16.33
C GLU A 213 -6.64 -33.11 -15.42
N GLY A 214 -7.60 -33.62 -14.62
CA GLY A 214 -8.39 -32.78 -13.71
C GLY A 214 -7.60 -32.23 -12.54
N TYR A 215 -6.63 -33.00 -12.03
CA TYR A 215 -5.71 -32.54 -10.99
C TYR A 215 -4.74 -31.49 -11.53
N LEU A 216 -4.16 -31.73 -12.72
CA LEU A 216 -3.25 -30.78 -13.35
C LEU A 216 -3.97 -29.44 -13.61
N LEU A 217 -5.19 -29.48 -14.15
CA LEU A 217 -5.93 -28.26 -14.45
C LEU A 217 -6.33 -27.48 -13.17
N ALA A 218 -6.70 -28.19 -12.10
CA ALA A 218 -6.98 -27.55 -10.81
C ALA A 218 -5.71 -26.93 -10.19
N GLY A 219 -4.57 -27.61 -10.31
CA GLY A 219 -3.27 -27.09 -9.88
C GLY A 219 -2.86 -25.83 -10.65
N PHE A 220 -3.00 -25.84 -11.98
CA PHE A 220 -2.75 -24.67 -12.82
C PHE A 220 -3.71 -23.52 -12.49
N GLY A 221 -4.98 -23.81 -12.23
CA GLY A 221 -5.97 -22.82 -11.81
C GLY A 221 -5.54 -22.07 -10.55
N ILE A 222 -5.07 -22.78 -9.52
CA ILE A 222 -4.52 -22.13 -8.32
C ILE A 222 -3.19 -21.43 -8.60
N ALA A 223 -2.30 -22.01 -9.40
CA ALA A 223 -1.03 -21.38 -9.73
C ALA A 223 -1.23 -20.01 -10.42
N LEU A 224 -2.28 -19.85 -11.23
CA LEU A 224 -2.63 -18.58 -11.87
C LEU A 224 -3.09 -17.48 -10.90
N PHE A 225 -3.46 -17.82 -9.67
CA PHE A 225 -3.83 -16.83 -8.65
C PHE A 225 -2.70 -15.84 -8.37
N TYR A 226 -1.47 -16.34 -8.23
CA TYR A 226 -0.32 -15.53 -7.86
C TYR A 226 0.04 -14.45 -8.89
N PRO A 227 0.25 -14.77 -10.19
CA PRO A 227 0.52 -13.74 -11.20
C PRO A 227 -0.67 -12.80 -11.40
N LEU A 228 -1.91 -13.29 -11.31
CA LEU A 228 -3.11 -12.45 -11.41
C LEU A 228 -3.19 -11.43 -10.27
N LEU A 229 -2.91 -11.87 -9.03
CA LEU A 229 -2.88 -11.01 -7.86
C LEU A 229 -1.79 -9.93 -7.99
N THR A 230 -0.59 -10.28 -8.46
CA THR A 230 0.50 -9.31 -8.69
C THR A 230 0.10 -8.24 -9.69
N PHE A 231 -0.50 -8.64 -10.82
CA PHE A 231 -0.91 -7.70 -11.85
C PHE A 231 -2.05 -6.77 -11.38
N LEU A 232 -3.11 -7.32 -10.77
CA LEU A 232 -4.21 -6.49 -10.25
C LEU A 232 -3.76 -5.56 -9.11
N SER A 233 -2.83 -6.01 -8.27
CA SER A 233 -2.32 -5.20 -7.15
C SER A 233 -1.57 -3.96 -7.63
N GLY A 234 -0.86 -4.06 -8.77
CA GLY A 234 -0.22 -2.91 -9.40
C GLY A 234 -1.23 -1.89 -9.94
N LEU A 235 -2.40 -2.34 -10.39
CA LEU A 235 -3.40 -1.49 -11.03
C LEU A 235 -4.38 -0.82 -10.05
N ALA A 236 -4.90 -1.58 -9.08
CA ALA A 236 -6.00 -1.14 -8.20
C ALA A 236 -5.63 -1.20 -6.70
N GLY A 237 -4.37 -1.51 -6.37
CA GLY A 237 -3.95 -1.77 -5.00
C GLY A 237 -4.38 -3.14 -4.49
N VAL A 238 -3.69 -3.64 -3.46
CA VAL A 238 -3.87 -5.00 -2.92
C VAL A 238 -5.29 -5.23 -2.39
N GLY A 239 -5.89 -4.21 -1.77
CA GLY A 239 -7.20 -4.32 -1.12
C GLY A 239 -8.35 -4.70 -2.06
N ILE A 240 -8.32 -4.18 -3.30
CA ILE A 240 -9.33 -4.47 -4.33
C ILE A 240 -8.87 -5.64 -5.21
N ALA A 241 -7.57 -5.77 -5.46
CA ALA A 241 -6.99 -6.85 -6.24
C ALA A 241 -7.26 -8.24 -5.65
N ALA A 242 -7.09 -8.37 -4.33
CA ALA A 242 -7.27 -9.61 -3.59
C ALA A 242 -8.66 -10.26 -3.78
N PRO A 243 -9.78 -9.58 -3.45
CA PRO A 243 -11.10 -10.18 -3.59
C PRO A 243 -11.44 -10.52 -5.04
N ILE A 244 -11.02 -9.71 -6.01
CA ILE A 244 -11.25 -9.97 -7.43
C ILE A 244 -10.48 -11.21 -7.89
N ALA A 245 -9.19 -11.33 -7.55
CA ALA A 245 -8.38 -12.49 -7.90
C ALA A 245 -8.95 -13.78 -7.26
N VAL A 246 -9.37 -13.72 -6.00
CA VAL A 246 -10.02 -14.84 -5.32
C VAL A 246 -11.31 -15.23 -6.04
N LEU A 247 -12.16 -14.26 -6.41
CA LEU A 247 -13.43 -14.53 -7.07
C LEU A 247 -13.24 -15.17 -8.45
N VAL A 248 -12.29 -14.67 -9.24
CA VAL A 248 -11.97 -15.19 -10.58
C VAL A 248 -11.45 -16.63 -10.48
N ILE A 249 -10.47 -16.90 -9.63
CA ILE A 249 -9.87 -18.23 -9.52
C ILE A 249 -10.81 -19.21 -8.84
N ALA A 250 -11.51 -18.82 -7.77
CA ALA A 250 -12.53 -19.65 -7.16
C ALA A 250 -13.64 -19.97 -8.16
N GLY A 251 -14.11 -18.98 -8.93
CA GLY A 251 -15.09 -19.19 -10.01
C GLY A 251 -14.60 -20.21 -11.04
N LEU A 252 -13.36 -20.08 -11.51
CA LEU A 252 -12.75 -21.01 -12.46
C LEU A 252 -12.68 -22.44 -11.91
N LEU A 253 -12.23 -22.60 -10.66
CA LEU A 253 -12.17 -23.89 -9.98
C LEU A 253 -13.54 -24.49 -9.71
N GLN A 254 -14.60 -23.68 -9.62
CA GLN A 254 -15.97 -24.14 -9.41
C GLN A 254 -16.66 -24.56 -10.70
N VAL A 255 -16.38 -23.88 -11.81
CA VAL A 255 -16.93 -24.16 -13.13
C VAL A 255 -16.38 -25.48 -13.67
N PHE A 256 -15.07 -25.70 -13.57
CA PHE A 256 -14.41 -26.87 -14.18
C PHE A 256 -14.97 -28.24 -13.72
N PRO A 257 -15.08 -28.57 -12.42
CA PRO A 257 -15.67 -29.83 -11.98
C PRO A 257 -17.20 -29.88 -12.11
N GLY A 258 -17.86 -28.71 -12.13
CA GLY A 258 -19.30 -28.61 -12.38
C GLY A 258 -19.67 -29.19 -13.74
N LEU A 259 -18.88 -28.90 -14.78
CA LEU A 259 -19.08 -29.45 -16.12
C LEU A 259 -18.70 -30.94 -16.23
N ALA A 260 -17.82 -31.46 -15.36
CA ALA A 260 -17.22 -32.79 -15.53
C ALA A 260 -17.84 -33.92 -14.69
N VAL A 261 -18.34 -33.67 -13.46
CA VAL A 261 -18.60 -34.76 -12.48
C VAL A 261 -19.96 -34.68 -11.74
N GLY A 262 -20.77 -33.63 -11.93
CA GLY A 262 -22.08 -33.52 -11.29
C GLY A 262 -22.04 -32.93 -9.86
N TRP A 263 -23.03 -32.08 -9.55
CA TRP A 263 -22.72 -30.68 -9.22
C TRP A 263 -22.81 -30.28 -7.73
N ARG A 264 -23.49 -30.99 -6.83
CA ARG A 264 -23.85 -30.38 -5.53
C ARG A 264 -22.91 -30.63 -4.36
N ARG A 265 -22.32 -31.83 -4.23
CA ARG A 265 -21.55 -32.20 -3.03
C ARG A 265 -20.06 -31.82 -3.13
N VAL A 266 -19.45 -32.03 -4.30
CA VAL A 266 -18.03 -31.69 -4.57
C VAL A 266 -17.81 -30.18 -4.59
N ARG A 267 -18.80 -29.43 -5.07
CA ARG A 267 -18.72 -27.96 -5.23
C ARG A 267 -18.52 -27.23 -3.90
N PHE A 268 -19.22 -27.67 -2.85
CA PHE A 268 -19.07 -27.08 -1.51
C PHE A 268 -17.70 -27.41 -0.90
N GLN A 269 -17.22 -28.65 -1.05
CA GLN A 269 -15.90 -29.07 -0.58
C GLN A 269 -14.79 -28.30 -1.28
N LEU A 270 -14.89 -28.12 -2.60
CA LEU A 270 -13.91 -27.39 -3.39
C LEU A 270 -13.95 -25.89 -3.12
N ALA A 271 -15.13 -25.32 -2.86
CA ALA A 271 -15.27 -23.91 -2.47
C ALA A 271 -14.62 -23.66 -1.11
N TRP A 272 -14.85 -24.56 -0.15
CA TRP A 272 -14.24 -24.49 1.17
C TRP A 272 -12.72 -24.61 1.11
N LEU A 273 -12.20 -25.54 0.30
CA LEU A 273 -10.76 -25.68 0.08
C LEU A 273 -10.17 -24.45 -0.60
N ALA A 274 -10.86 -23.86 -1.59
CA ALA A 274 -10.42 -22.63 -2.23
C ALA A 274 -10.38 -21.45 -1.25
N VAL A 275 -11.35 -21.31 -0.34
CA VAL A 275 -11.33 -20.26 0.69
C VAL A 275 -10.17 -20.45 1.67
N ILE A 276 -9.89 -21.69 2.09
CA ILE A 276 -8.75 -21.97 2.99
C ILE A 276 -7.42 -21.66 2.28
N PHE A 277 -7.23 -22.12 1.04
CA PHE A 277 -5.95 -21.97 0.35
C PHE A 277 -5.73 -20.57 -0.23
N LEU A 278 -6.72 -19.97 -0.90
CA LEU A 278 -6.57 -18.63 -1.48
C LEU A 278 -6.77 -17.53 -0.43
N GLY A 279 -7.69 -17.73 0.52
CA GLY A 279 -7.95 -16.77 1.59
C GLY A 279 -6.91 -16.87 2.71
N PHE A 280 -6.96 -17.93 3.50
CA PHE A 280 -6.14 -18.04 4.72
C PHE A 280 -4.65 -18.25 4.43
N PHE A 281 -4.31 -19.17 3.53
CA PHE A 281 -2.89 -19.44 3.23
C PHE A 281 -2.26 -18.41 2.30
N SER A 282 -2.95 -18.00 1.24
CA SER A 282 -2.38 -17.04 0.29
C SER A 282 -2.46 -15.61 0.84
N LEU A 283 -3.66 -15.03 1.02
CA LEU A 283 -3.76 -13.64 1.51
C LEU A 283 -3.23 -13.46 2.94
N GLY A 284 -3.24 -14.51 3.75
CA GLY A 284 -2.62 -14.51 5.07
C GLY A 284 -1.13 -14.17 5.06
N VAL A 285 -0.41 -14.52 4.00
CA VAL A 285 1.03 -14.22 3.86
C VAL A 285 1.29 -12.73 3.64
N ILE A 286 0.36 -11.98 3.06
CA ILE A 286 0.52 -10.52 2.87
C ILE A 286 0.07 -9.74 4.11
N SER A 287 -0.89 -10.28 4.87
CA SER A 287 -1.44 -9.61 6.05
C SER A 287 -0.38 -9.45 7.16
N PRO A 288 -0.44 -8.38 7.99
CA PRO A 288 0.42 -8.25 9.18
C PRO A 288 0.29 -9.42 10.17
N TRP A 289 -0.77 -10.21 10.04
CA TRP A 289 -1.17 -11.31 10.93
C TRP A 289 -0.77 -12.69 10.37
N ARG A 290 0.37 -12.76 9.66
CA ARG A 290 0.85 -13.95 8.92
C ARG A 290 0.74 -15.24 9.74
N GLY A 291 1.24 -15.20 10.98
CA GLY A 291 1.23 -16.37 11.86
C GLY A 291 -0.18 -16.86 12.21
N LEU A 292 -1.13 -15.94 12.43
CA LEU A 292 -2.49 -16.27 12.83
C LEU A 292 -3.31 -16.80 11.63
N ALA A 293 -3.11 -16.22 10.45
CA ALA A 293 -3.76 -16.68 9.23
C ALA A 293 -3.28 -18.08 8.82
N LEU A 294 -1.97 -18.35 8.93
CA LEU A 294 -1.40 -19.67 8.61
C LEU A 294 -1.82 -20.75 9.60
N THR A 295 -1.79 -20.45 10.90
CA THR A 295 -2.24 -21.39 11.94
C THR A 295 -3.75 -21.64 11.86
N GLY A 296 -4.55 -20.60 11.59
CA GLY A 296 -5.99 -20.73 11.35
C GLY A 296 -6.30 -21.58 10.12
N GLY A 297 -5.61 -21.33 9.00
CA GLY A 297 -5.75 -22.13 7.78
C GLY A 297 -5.39 -23.60 8.00
N ALA A 298 -4.31 -23.89 8.73
CA ALA A 298 -3.92 -25.24 9.08
C ALA A 298 -4.95 -25.94 9.99
N LEU A 299 -5.47 -25.23 10.99
CA LEU A 299 -6.49 -25.77 11.90
C LEU A 299 -7.79 -26.10 11.15
N LEU A 300 -8.22 -25.22 10.24
CA LEU A 300 -9.37 -25.44 9.38
C LEU A 300 -9.16 -26.62 8.43
N LEU A 301 -7.96 -26.77 7.86
CA LEU A 301 -7.61 -27.90 7.00
C LEU A 301 -7.70 -29.22 7.77
N VAL A 302 -7.05 -29.31 8.93
CA VAL A 302 -7.08 -30.51 9.80
C VAL A 302 -8.50 -30.83 10.26
N GLY A 303 -9.26 -29.82 10.71
CA GLY A 303 -10.66 -29.99 11.10
C GLY A 303 -11.53 -30.52 9.96
N THR A 304 -11.29 -30.06 8.73
CA THR A 304 -11.99 -30.55 7.53
C THR A 304 -11.70 -32.04 7.30
N PHE A 305 -10.43 -32.47 7.40
CA PHE A 305 -10.05 -33.87 7.29
C PHE A 305 -10.63 -34.74 8.40
N MET A 306 -10.62 -34.28 9.64
CA MET A 306 -11.22 -35.00 10.78
C MET A 306 -12.73 -35.21 10.59
N LEU A 307 -13.46 -34.19 10.13
CA LEU A 307 -14.90 -34.28 9.87
C LEU A 307 -15.22 -35.25 8.73
N LEU A 308 -14.43 -35.23 7.65
CA LEU A 308 -14.59 -36.15 6.53
C LEU A 308 -14.29 -37.59 6.94
N TYR A 309 -13.23 -37.81 7.70
CA TYR A 309 -12.87 -39.13 8.24
C TYR A 309 -13.95 -39.67 9.19
N ALA A 310 -14.44 -38.84 10.11
CA ALA A 310 -15.52 -39.22 11.04
C ALA A 310 -16.81 -39.59 10.28
N ARG A 311 -17.18 -38.84 9.24
CA ARG A 311 -18.36 -39.12 8.41
C ARG A 311 -18.24 -40.43 7.63
N ARG A 312 -17.06 -40.73 7.08
CA ARG A 312 -16.81 -42.00 6.39
C ARG A 312 -16.96 -43.19 7.35
N ARG A 313 -16.37 -43.09 8.54
CA ARG A 313 -16.48 -44.15 9.57
C ARG A 313 -17.92 -44.34 10.05
N ALA A 314 -18.69 -43.26 10.17
CA ALA A 314 -20.12 -43.34 10.51
C ALA A 314 -20.95 -44.00 9.39
N ALA A 315 -20.62 -43.74 8.12
CA ALA A 315 -21.25 -44.37 6.96
C ALA A 315 -20.89 -45.87 6.83
N GLU A 316 -19.64 -46.25 7.15
CA GLU A 316 -19.22 -47.66 7.17
C GLU A 316 -19.92 -48.44 8.30
N ARG A 317 -20.14 -47.82 9.47
CA ARG A 317 -20.88 -48.43 10.60
C ARG A 317 -22.38 -48.59 10.38
N THR A 318 -22.97 -47.83 9.45
CA THR A 318 -24.42 -47.89 9.17
C THR A 318 -24.76 -48.85 8.04
N LYS A 319 -23.77 -49.51 7.43
CA LYS A 319 -23.99 -50.64 6.52
C LYS A 319 -24.26 -51.87 7.40
N PRO A 320 -25.50 -52.37 7.50
CA PRO A 320 -25.80 -53.48 8.39
C PRO A 320 -25.05 -54.72 7.90
N ASP A 321 -24.50 -55.50 8.83
CA ASP A 321 -24.01 -56.85 8.59
C ASP A 321 -25.16 -57.70 8.02
N ALA A 322 -25.28 -57.73 6.70
CA ALA A 322 -25.98 -58.79 5.99
C ALA A 322 -25.04 -59.99 5.95
N GLY A 323 -24.85 -60.64 7.10
CA GLY A 323 -23.86 -61.70 7.22
C GLY A 323 -23.78 -62.44 8.56
N GLU A 324 -24.76 -62.33 9.46
CA GLU A 324 -24.85 -63.27 10.58
C GLU A 324 -26.31 -63.45 11.01
N GLY A 325 -26.96 -64.46 10.41
CA GLY A 325 -28.27 -64.95 10.82
C GLY A 325 -28.12 -66.37 11.36
N VAL A 326 -27.99 -66.48 12.67
CA VAL A 326 -28.12 -67.72 13.43
C VAL A 326 -29.59 -68.14 13.49
N GLY A 327 -29.84 -69.43 13.24
CA GLY A 327 -30.80 -70.23 14.03
C GLY A 327 -32.10 -70.63 13.34
N THR A 328 -32.33 -71.95 13.27
CA THR A 328 -33.62 -72.52 13.66
C THR A 328 -33.44 -73.98 14.06
N ASP A 329 -33.68 -74.21 15.34
CA ASP A 329 -33.85 -75.47 16.05
C ASP A 329 -35.35 -75.61 16.30
N GLU A 330 -35.97 -76.75 15.94
CA GLU A 330 -37.12 -77.35 16.64
C GLU A 330 -37.61 -78.65 15.93
N SER A 331 -37.37 -79.78 16.61
CA SER A 331 -38.36 -80.77 17.12
C SER A 331 -39.58 -81.14 16.25
N ASP A 332 -39.72 -82.42 15.86
CA ASP A 332 -40.34 -83.52 16.66
C ASP A 332 -41.02 -84.61 15.78
N GLU A 333 -41.06 -85.82 16.36
CA GLU A 333 -42.05 -86.89 16.19
C GLU A 333 -42.01 -87.93 15.04
N GLY A 334 -41.57 -89.16 15.41
CA GLY A 334 -42.42 -90.36 15.31
C GLY A 334 -42.12 -91.42 14.23
N ALA A 335 -41.58 -92.58 14.63
CA ALA A 335 -42.14 -93.94 14.43
C ALA A 335 -41.08 -95.08 14.34
N GLU A 336 -41.15 -95.97 15.34
CA GLU A 336 -41.05 -97.44 15.34
C GLU A 336 -40.23 -98.26 14.29
N GLY A 337 -39.56 -99.30 14.82
CA GLY A 337 -39.29 -100.58 14.12
C GLY A 337 -37.81 -100.99 14.13
N SER A 338 -37.33 -101.72 15.14
CA SER A 338 -37.31 -103.19 15.23
C SER A 338 -36.38 -103.92 14.22
N ALA A 339 -35.41 -104.65 14.78
CA ALA A 339 -34.66 -105.79 14.20
C ALA A 339 -33.69 -105.47 13.03
N ALA A 340 -32.55 -106.13 12.81
CA ALA A 340 -31.99 -107.37 13.32
C ALA A 340 -30.45 -107.34 13.16
N ALA A 341 -29.78 -108.16 13.96
CA ALA A 341 -28.39 -108.52 13.82
C ALA A 341 -28.06 -109.17 12.45
N LYS A 342 -26.87 -108.86 11.90
CA LYS A 342 -25.80 -109.84 11.69
C LYS A 342 -24.48 -109.15 11.36
#